data_AF-A0A1H7JEJ2-F1
#
_entry.id   AF-A0A1H7JEJ2-F1
#
_cell.length_a   1.000
_cell.length_b   1.000
_cell.length_c   1.000
_cell.angle_alpha   90.00
_cell.angle_beta   90.00
_cell.angle_gamma   90.00
#
_symmetry.space_group_name_H-M   'P 1'
#
loop_
_entity.id
_entity.type
_entity.pdbx_description
1 polymer ?
#
loop_
_entity_poly.entity_id
_entity_poly.type
_entity_poly.pdbx_seq_one_letter_code
_entity_poly.pdbx_strand_id
1 'polypeptide(L)'
;MKKLNTKTVLLVLSAVVTLMLVALLTDVLPTYSEHGRSMIVGTLAYIAMGGIVLSKPLDNKHVAAVSGIMSAGFIAAHILIEAALFSTMGIAAVTNPFGYAAVAALILAGLAFVVSKVKALENISLYVNGFMTTGVTLVYYHVASLAPIRASLLFFIPFTLFFAWTVAQYGMQVSEVVKTRRQTA
;
A
#
# COMPACT_ATOMS: atom_id res chain seq x y z
N MET A 1 8.02 6.03 -22.86
CA MET A 1 6.83 5.14 -22.70
C MET A 1 5.64 5.83 -23.35
N LYS A 2 4.84 5.12 -24.17
CA LYS A 2 3.55 5.65 -24.62
C LYS A 2 2.72 6.00 -23.38
N LYS A 3 2.16 7.22 -23.29
CA LYS A 3 1.21 7.58 -22.23
C LYS A 3 0.05 6.58 -22.29
N LEU A 4 -0.07 5.71 -21.28
CA LEU A 4 -1.25 4.87 -21.12
C LEU A 4 -2.47 5.78 -21.01
N ASN A 5 -3.50 5.51 -21.79
CA ASN A 5 -4.74 6.26 -21.72
C ASN A 5 -5.36 6.07 -20.33
N THR A 6 -5.76 7.17 -19.67
CA THR A 6 -6.49 7.17 -18.39
C THR A 6 -7.62 6.15 -18.34
N LYS A 7 -8.40 6.02 -19.43
CA LYS A 7 -9.48 5.04 -19.52
C LYS A 7 -8.97 3.60 -19.40
N THR A 8 -7.86 3.29 -20.05
CA THR A 8 -7.22 1.96 -20.00
C THR A 8 -6.68 1.69 -18.59
N VAL A 9 -6.05 2.67 -17.95
CA VAL A 9 -5.54 2.54 -16.57
C VAL A 9 -6.68 2.26 -15.60
N LEU A 10 -7.78 3.02 -15.68
CA LEU A 10 -8.95 2.85 -14.83
C LEU A 10 -9.63 1.49 -15.07
N LEU A 11 -9.74 1.05 -16.33
CA LEU A 11 -10.39 -0.22 -16.66
C LEU A 11 -9.59 -1.42 -16.15
N VAL A 12 -8.26 -1.43 -16.37
CA VAL A 12 -7.38 -2.47 -15.82
C VAL A 12 -7.44 -2.48 -14.30
N LEU A 13 -7.43 -1.30 -13.68
CA LEU A 13 -7.54 -1.17 -12.23
C LEU A 13 -8.85 -1.73 -11.69
N SER A 14 -9.98 -1.32 -12.26
CA SER A 14 -11.29 -1.82 -11.86
C SER A 14 -11.34 -3.34 -11.97
N ALA A 15 -10.82 -3.92 -13.05
CA ALA A 15 -10.74 -5.37 -13.20
C ALA A 15 -9.89 -6.03 -12.09
N VAL A 16 -8.68 -5.51 -11.82
CA VAL A 16 -7.78 -6.05 -10.79
C VAL A 16 -8.41 -5.94 -9.39
N VAL A 17 -9.01 -4.79 -9.05
CA VAL A 17 -9.70 -4.58 -7.77
C VAL A 17 -10.91 -5.51 -7.63
N THR A 18 -11.73 -5.64 -8.69
CA THR A 18 -12.88 -6.53 -8.67
C THR A 18 -12.45 -7.98 -8.46
N LEU A 19 -11.40 -8.45 -9.14
CA LEU A 19 -10.86 -9.80 -8.94
C LEU A 19 -10.41 -10.02 -7.49
N MET A 20 -9.68 -9.05 -6.91
CA MET A 20 -9.26 -9.14 -5.51
C MET A 20 -10.46 -9.20 -4.55
N LEU A 21 -11.49 -8.38 -4.77
CA LEU A 21 -12.67 -8.36 -3.92
C LEU A 21 -13.51 -9.63 -4.05
N VAL A 22 -13.65 -10.18 -5.25
CA VAL A 22 -14.31 -11.47 -5.45
C VAL A 22 -13.56 -12.56 -4.70
N ALA A 23 -12.24 -12.69 -4.92
CA ALA A 23 -11.41 -13.70 -4.25
C ALA A 23 -11.39 -13.54 -2.73
N LEU A 24 -11.42 -12.28 -2.24
CA LEU A 24 -11.54 -11.99 -0.82
C LEU A 24 -12.82 -12.62 -0.26
N LEU A 25 -13.96 -12.38 -0.91
CA LEU A 25 -15.27 -12.85 -0.44
C LEU A 25 -15.48 -14.36 -0.62
N THR A 26 -14.93 -14.96 -1.67
CA THR A 26 -15.18 -16.38 -2.01
C THR A 26 -14.18 -17.36 -1.43
N ASP A 27 -12.91 -16.96 -1.27
CA ASP A 27 -11.83 -17.90 -0.93
C ASP A 27 -11.19 -17.54 0.42
N VAL A 28 -10.90 -16.25 0.63
CA VAL A 28 -10.09 -15.80 1.77
C VAL A 28 -10.93 -15.65 3.03
N LEU A 29 -12.07 -14.96 2.97
CA LEU A 29 -12.93 -14.74 4.14
C LEU A 29 -13.51 -16.02 4.74
N PRO A 30 -13.98 -17.01 3.96
CA PRO A 30 -14.46 -18.27 4.52
C PRO A 30 -13.37 -19.03 5.30
N THR A 31 -12.11 -18.85 4.91
CA THR A 31 -10.96 -19.50 5.57
C THR A 31 -10.46 -18.71 6.80
N TYR A 32 -10.74 -17.41 6.88
CA TYR A 32 -10.35 -16.49 7.96
C TYR A 32 -11.58 -15.78 8.55
N SER A 33 -12.63 -16.52 8.92
CA SER A 33 -13.89 -15.95 9.40
C SER A 33 -13.72 -15.05 10.63
N GLU A 34 -12.87 -15.47 11.58
CA GLU A 34 -12.57 -14.72 12.81
C GLU A 34 -11.85 -13.40 12.55
N HIS A 35 -11.05 -13.33 11.48
CA HIS A 35 -10.32 -12.12 11.07
C HIS A 35 -11.02 -11.39 9.91
N GLY A 36 -12.24 -11.78 9.53
CA GLY A 36 -12.83 -11.36 8.26
C GLY A 36 -12.99 -9.85 8.13
N ARG A 37 -13.38 -9.17 9.23
CA ARG A 37 -13.47 -7.71 9.28
C ARG A 37 -12.12 -7.05 9.02
N SER A 38 -11.07 -7.58 9.64
CA SER A 38 -9.72 -7.08 9.48
C SER A 38 -9.21 -7.30 8.06
N MET A 39 -9.46 -8.47 7.46
CA MET A 39 -9.08 -8.80 6.09
C MET A 39 -9.74 -7.87 5.06
N ILE A 40 -11.02 -7.51 5.26
CA ILE A 40 -11.72 -6.52 4.42
C ILE A 40 -11.04 -5.16 4.53
N VAL A 41 -10.85 -4.67 5.76
CA VAL A 41 -10.27 -3.33 5.99
C VAL A 41 -8.83 -3.27 5.49
N GLY A 42 -8.02 -4.32 5.68
CA GLY A 42 -6.66 -4.42 5.17
C GLY A 42 -6.61 -4.44 3.63
N THR A 43 -7.55 -5.13 2.98
CA THR A 43 -7.65 -5.12 1.52
C THR A 43 -8.02 -3.73 1.00
N LEU A 44 -8.97 -3.05 1.65
CA LEU A 44 -9.34 -1.67 1.31
C LEU A 44 -8.19 -0.68 1.52
N ALA A 45 -7.40 -0.85 2.59
CA ALA A 45 -6.18 -0.08 2.80
C ALA A 45 -5.21 -0.23 1.64
N TYR A 46 -5.00 -1.47 1.16
CA TYR A 46 -4.10 -1.74 0.06
C TYR A 46 -4.58 -1.12 -1.27
N ILE A 47 -5.89 -1.24 -1.57
CA ILE A 47 -6.50 -0.61 -2.74
C ILE A 47 -6.35 0.92 -2.68
N ALA A 48 -6.62 1.52 -1.51
CA ALA A 48 -6.46 2.96 -1.32
C ALA A 48 -5.01 3.41 -1.54
N MET A 49 -4.02 2.64 -1.06
CA MET A 49 -2.60 2.92 -1.29
C MET A 49 -2.26 2.85 -2.78
N GLY A 50 -2.82 1.87 -3.50
CA GLY A 50 -2.74 1.79 -4.96
C GLY A 50 -3.27 3.07 -5.64
N GLY A 51 -4.35 3.65 -5.13
CA GLY A 51 -4.90 4.93 -5.60
C GLY A 51 -3.91 6.10 -5.53
N ILE A 52 -3.04 6.14 -4.51
CA ILE A 52 -1.96 7.14 -4.40
C ILE A 52 -0.98 6.98 -5.57
N VAL A 53 -0.57 5.75 -5.85
CA VAL A 53 0.37 5.45 -6.94
C VAL A 53 -0.22 5.81 -8.30
N LEU A 54 -1.53 5.62 -8.47
CA LEU A 54 -2.27 5.90 -9.70
C LEU A 54 -2.58 7.37 -9.91
N SER A 55 -2.59 8.17 -8.85
CA SER A 55 -2.83 9.61 -8.97
C SER A 55 -1.77 10.34 -9.80
N LYS A 56 -0.54 9.82 -9.84
CA LYS A 56 0.58 10.40 -10.60
C LYS A 56 0.40 10.35 -12.11
N PRO A 57 0.18 9.19 -12.76
CA PRO A 57 -0.06 9.16 -14.21
C PRO A 57 -1.34 9.91 -14.62
N LEU A 58 -2.25 10.16 -13.67
CA LEU A 58 -3.48 10.93 -13.88
C LEU A 58 -3.32 12.43 -13.62
N ASP A 59 -2.17 12.87 -13.11
CA ASP A 59 -1.90 14.24 -12.65
C ASP A 59 -3.02 14.82 -11.76
N ASN A 60 -3.59 13.99 -10.90
CA ASN A 60 -4.78 14.35 -10.12
C ASN A 60 -4.48 14.39 -8.62
N LYS A 61 -4.18 15.60 -8.12
CA LYS A 61 -3.92 15.88 -6.70
C LYS A 61 -5.07 15.52 -5.76
N HIS A 62 -6.32 15.57 -6.23
CA HIS A 62 -7.48 15.24 -5.39
C HIS A 62 -7.56 13.73 -5.16
N VAL A 63 -7.32 12.93 -6.20
CA VAL A 63 -7.22 11.47 -6.07
C VAL A 63 -6.07 11.11 -5.13
N ALA A 64 -4.90 11.75 -5.28
CA ALA A 64 -3.76 11.52 -4.39
C ALA A 64 -4.13 11.79 -2.91
N ALA A 65 -4.78 12.91 -2.64
CA ALA A 65 -5.17 13.32 -1.29
C ALA A 65 -6.23 12.38 -0.69
N VAL A 66 -7.31 12.10 -1.43
CA VAL A 66 -8.39 11.20 -0.97
C VAL A 66 -7.84 9.80 -0.73
N SER A 67 -7.06 9.25 -1.67
CA SER A 67 -6.41 7.95 -1.51
C SER A 67 -5.45 7.93 -0.32
N GLY A 68 -4.71 9.01 -0.08
CA GLY A 68 -3.86 9.16 1.11
C GLY A 68 -4.65 9.10 2.42
N ILE A 69 -5.73 9.87 2.52
CA ILE A 69 -6.61 9.91 3.71
C ILE A 69 -7.26 8.55 3.93
N MET A 70 -7.82 7.94 2.88
CA MET A 70 -8.44 6.62 2.96
C MET A 70 -7.44 5.54 3.37
N SER A 71 -6.22 5.56 2.81
CA SER A 71 -5.17 4.62 3.17
C SER A 71 -4.83 4.71 4.66
N ALA A 72 -4.57 5.92 5.16
CA ALA A 72 -4.27 6.14 6.57
C ALA A 72 -5.42 5.69 7.48
N GLY A 73 -6.65 6.04 7.12
CA GLY A 73 -7.85 5.65 7.87
C GLY A 73 -8.04 4.13 7.93
N PHE A 74 -7.93 3.43 6.79
CA PHE A 74 -8.06 1.98 6.75
C PHE A 74 -6.89 1.26 7.42
N ILE A 75 -5.65 1.76 7.31
CA ILE A 75 -4.51 1.20 8.05
C ILE A 75 -4.76 1.33 9.56
N ALA A 76 -5.16 2.51 10.04
CA ALA A 76 -5.47 2.71 11.46
C ALA A 76 -6.62 1.81 11.92
N ALA A 77 -7.69 1.70 11.14
CA ALA A 77 -8.81 0.82 11.44
C ALA A 77 -8.41 -0.67 11.46
N HIS A 78 -7.59 -1.11 10.51
CA HIS A 78 -7.06 -2.47 10.47
C HIS A 78 -6.22 -2.78 11.71
N ILE A 79 -5.30 -1.88 12.07
CA ILE A 79 -4.50 -2.01 13.29
C ILE A 79 -5.39 -2.03 14.54
N LEU A 80 -6.42 -1.18 14.63
CA LEU A 80 -7.32 -1.15 15.78
C LEU A 80 -8.17 -2.42 15.91
N ILE A 81 -8.63 -2.98 14.80
CA ILE A 81 -9.38 -4.26 14.78
C ILE A 81 -8.48 -5.39 15.26
N GLU A 82 -7.26 -5.50 14.71
CA GLU A 82 -6.28 -6.51 15.15
C GLU A 82 -5.82 -6.27 16.59
N ALA A 83 -5.71 -5.00 17.01
CA ALA A 83 -5.33 -4.63 18.37
C ALA A 83 -6.39 -4.99 19.41
N ALA A 84 -7.67 -5.08 19.03
CA ALA A 84 -8.70 -5.59 19.92
C ALA A 84 -8.42 -7.05 20.34
N LEU A 85 -7.70 -7.81 19.51
CA LEU A 85 -7.21 -9.16 19.81
C LEU A 85 -5.97 -9.18 20.71
N PHE A 86 -5.34 -8.02 21.01
CA PHE A 86 -4.21 -7.94 21.95
C PHE A 86 -4.58 -8.40 23.34
N SER A 87 -5.81 -8.13 23.77
CA SER A 87 -6.33 -8.54 25.08
C SER A 87 -6.38 -10.06 25.24
N THR A 88 -6.40 -10.82 24.14
CA THR A 88 -6.56 -12.28 24.14
C THR A 88 -5.31 -13.05 23.72
N MET A 89 -4.45 -12.51 22.85
CA MET A 89 -3.29 -13.26 22.29
C MET A 89 -1.93 -12.62 22.55
N GLY A 90 -1.87 -11.40 23.11
CA GLY A 90 -0.63 -10.67 23.36
C GLY A 90 0.01 -10.09 22.10
N ILE A 91 0.79 -9.00 22.24
CA ILE A 91 1.32 -8.25 21.09
C ILE A 91 2.07 -9.14 20.12
N ALA A 92 3.05 -9.94 20.54
CA ALA A 92 3.89 -10.71 19.61
C ALA A 92 3.17 -11.72 18.70
N ALA A 93 1.93 -12.11 19.03
CA ALA A 93 1.16 -13.09 18.27
C ALA A 93 0.09 -12.49 17.35
N VAL A 94 -0.15 -11.17 17.40
CA VAL A 94 -1.21 -10.52 16.61
C VAL A 94 -0.86 -10.41 15.13
N THR A 95 0.41 -10.19 14.80
CA THR A 95 0.86 -10.22 13.41
C THR A 95 2.26 -10.81 13.28
N ASN A 96 2.61 -11.22 12.07
CA ASN A 96 3.98 -11.59 11.73
C ASN A 96 4.95 -10.37 11.78
N PRO A 97 6.27 -10.60 11.79
CA PRO A 97 7.29 -9.54 11.81
C PRO A 97 7.18 -8.53 10.66
N PHE A 98 6.70 -8.95 9.48
CA PHE A 98 6.50 -8.05 8.35
C PHE A 98 5.40 -7.01 8.63
N GLY A 99 4.33 -7.40 9.34
CA GLY A 99 3.27 -6.46 9.74
C GLY A 99 3.80 -5.37 10.68
N TYR A 100 4.59 -5.73 11.70
CA TYR A 100 5.22 -4.73 12.58
C TYR A 100 6.18 -3.81 11.84
N ALA A 101 7.02 -4.38 10.98
CA ALA A 101 7.98 -3.61 10.21
C ALA A 101 7.27 -2.67 9.22
N ALA A 102 6.15 -3.10 8.62
CA ALA A 102 5.33 -2.26 7.76
C ALA A 102 4.76 -1.05 8.51
N VAL A 103 4.20 -1.26 9.70
CA VAL A 103 3.69 -0.17 10.55
C VAL A 103 4.81 0.80 10.90
N ALA A 104 5.97 0.32 11.32
CA ALA A 104 7.11 1.16 11.64
C ALA A 104 7.56 2.01 10.43
N ALA A 105 7.66 1.40 9.24
CA ALA A 105 8.01 2.12 8.01
C ALA A 105 6.98 3.20 7.64
N LEU A 106 5.69 2.92 7.80
CA LEU A 106 4.63 3.89 7.53
C LEU A 106 4.62 5.05 8.55
N ILE A 107 4.92 4.77 9.82
CA ILE A 107 5.10 5.82 10.84
C ILE A 107 6.29 6.72 10.48
N LEU A 108 7.43 6.13 10.11
CA LEU A 108 8.62 6.90 9.68
C LEU A 108 8.31 7.75 8.44
N ALA A 109 7.53 7.24 7.48
CA ALA A 109 7.07 8.00 6.34
C ALA A 109 6.21 9.20 6.74
N GLY A 110 5.27 9.01 7.67
CA GLY A 110 4.43 10.07 8.22
C GLY A 110 5.24 11.14 8.95
N LEU A 111 6.18 10.73 9.80
CA LEU A 111 7.09 11.66 10.49
C LEU A 111 7.95 12.45 9.51
N ALA A 112 8.56 11.78 8.52
CA ALA A 112 9.33 12.46 7.47
C ALA A 112 8.46 13.44 6.69
N PHE A 113 7.18 13.11 6.43
CA PHE A 113 6.25 14.02 5.77
C PHE A 113 5.94 15.25 6.63
N VAL A 114 5.66 15.08 7.92
CA VAL A 114 5.44 16.22 8.83
C VAL A 114 6.68 17.11 8.89
N VAL A 115 7.87 16.52 9.04
CA VAL A 115 9.12 17.28 9.05
C VAL A 115 9.34 18.01 7.72
N SER A 116 8.93 17.43 6.58
CA SER A 116 9.00 18.12 5.27
C SER A 116 8.15 19.38 5.17
N LYS A 117 7.10 19.49 5.98
CA LYS A 117 6.25 20.68 6.06
C LYS A 117 6.82 21.77 6.95
N VAL A 118 7.68 21.40 7.90
CA VAL A 118 8.25 22.33 8.89
C VAL A 118 9.67 22.76 8.51
N LYS A 119 10.45 21.90 7.83
CA LYS A 119 11.83 22.16 7.44
C LYS A 119 12.03 21.90 5.95
N ALA A 120 12.58 22.89 5.24
CA ALA A 120 13.01 22.76 3.85
C ALA A 120 14.36 22.01 3.78
N LEU A 121 14.32 20.70 3.97
CA LEU A 121 15.49 19.83 3.76
C LEU A 121 15.43 19.27 2.34
N GLU A 122 16.48 19.52 1.54
CA GLU A 122 16.57 19.20 0.11
C GLU A 122 16.42 17.71 -0.23
N ASN A 123 16.48 16.83 0.77
CA ASN A 123 16.42 15.37 0.60
C ASN A 123 15.18 14.73 1.26
N ILE A 124 14.31 15.48 1.93
CA ILE A 124 13.27 14.87 2.78
C ILE A 124 12.19 14.13 1.99
N SER A 125 11.92 14.56 0.75
CA SER A 125 11.00 13.88 -0.16
C SER A 125 11.48 12.48 -0.56
N LEU A 126 12.80 12.28 -0.67
CA LEU A 126 13.39 10.95 -0.91
C LEU A 126 13.18 10.02 0.28
N TYR A 127 13.34 10.51 1.51
CA TYR A 127 13.07 9.73 2.72
C TYR A 127 11.58 9.34 2.83
N VAL A 128 10.66 10.28 2.59
CA VAL A 128 9.21 9.99 2.58
C VAL A 128 8.90 8.88 1.59
N ASN A 129 9.36 9.00 0.34
CA ASN A 129 9.07 8.01 -0.70
C ASN A 129 9.77 6.66 -0.42
N GLY A 130 10.98 6.67 0.14
CA GLY A 130 11.71 5.47 0.53
C GLY A 130 10.98 4.70 1.64
N PHE A 131 10.60 5.38 2.73
CA PHE A 131 9.84 4.75 3.82
C PHE A 131 8.46 4.25 3.37
N MET A 132 7.74 5.02 2.53
CA MET A 132 6.49 4.55 1.94
C MET A 132 6.67 3.27 1.12
N THR A 133 7.72 3.20 0.30
CA THR A 133 8.02 2.03 -0.54
C THR A 133 8.38 0.83 0.30
N THR A 134 9.21 1.02 1.33
CA THR A 134 9.52 -0.03 2.32
C THR A 134 8.25 -0.51 3.03
N GLY A 135 7.38 0.41 3.45
CA GLY A 135 6.08 0.10 4.05
C GLY A 135 5.22 -0.77 3.14
N VAL A 136 5.01 -0.36 1.88
CA VAL A 136 4.23 -1.12 0.91
C VAL A 136 4.85 -2.50 0.63
N THR A 137 6.17 -2.59 0.56
CA THR A 137 6.88 -3.87 0.36
C THR A 137 6.67 -4.81 1.54
N LEU A 138 6.73 -4.30 2.76
CA LEU A 138 6.51 -5.09 3.97
C LEU A 138 5.03 -5.49 4.13
N VAL A 139 4.09 -4.62 3.73
CA VAL A 139 2.66 -5.00 3.62
C VAL A 139 2.50 -6.15 2.62
N TYR A 140 3.17 -6.08 1.46
CA TYR A 140 3.14 -7.18 0.48
C TYR A 140 3.61 -8.50 1.10
N TYR A 141 4.78 -8.52 1.76
CA TYR A 141 5.28 -9.73 2.41
C TYR A 141 4.41 -10.20 3.56
N HIS A 142 3.86 -9.27 4.34
CA HIS A 142 2.92 -9.58 5.41
C HIS A 142 1.70 -10.34 4.88
N VAL A 143 1.03 -9.80 3.86
CA VAL A 143 -0.18 -10.40 3.27
C VAL A 143 0.14 -11.66 2.47
N ALA A 144 1.21 -11.66 1.67
CA ALA A 144 1.67 -12.84 0.92
C ALA A 144 2.16 -13.97 1.84
N SER A 145 2.43 -13.72 3.11
CA SER A 145 2.76 -14.77 4.08
C SER A 145 1.53 -15.59 4.52
N LEU A 146 0.31 -15.10 4.28
CA LEU A 146 -0.92 -15.79 4.64
C LEU A 146 -1.24 -16.90 3.63
N ALA A 147 -1.45 -18.13 4.10
CA ALA A 147 -1.63 -19.29 3.22
C ALA A 147 -2.83 -19.18 2.25
N PRO A 148 -4.03 -18.74 2.68
CA PRO A 148 -5.20 -18.61 1.79
C PRO A 148 -5.01 -17.54 0.72
N ILE A 149 -4.24 -16.50 1.04
CA ILE A 149 -3.88 -15.45 0.07
C ILE A 149 -3.01 -16.04 -1.03
N ARG A 150 -1.97 -16.83 -0.69
CA ARG A 150 -1.12 -17.47 -1.70
C ARG A 150 -1.84 -18.54 -2.51
N ALA A 151 -2.77 -19.25 -1.87
CA ALA A 151 -3.53 -20.33 -2.50
C ALA A 151 -4.57 -19.80 -3.49
N SER A 152 -5.17 -18.62 -3.22
CA SER A 152 -6.11 -17.98 -4.15
C SER A 152 -5.37 -17.21 -5.23
N LEU A 153 -5.20 -17.80 -6.42
CA LEU A 153 -4.59 -17.14 -7.57
C LEU A 153 -5.35 -15.86 -7.98
N LEU A 154 -6.67 -15.85 -7.79
CA LEU A 154 -7.54 -14.71 -8.07
C LEU A 154 -7.29 -13.53 -7.11
N PHE A 155 -6.74 -13.78 -5.92
CA PHE A 155 -6.26 -12.73 -5.04
C PHE A 155 -4.78 -12.42 -5.30
N PHE A 156 -3.94 -13.45 -5.32
CA PHE A 156 -2.48 -13.33 -5.31
C PHE A 156 -1.92 -12.63 -6.56
N ILE A 157 -2.41 -12.96 -7.75
CA ILE A 157 -1.91 -12.38 -9.00
C ILE A 157 -2.25 -10.89 -9.07
N PRO A 158 -3.52 -10.46 -8.92
CA PRO A 158 -3.87 -9.04 -8.83
C PRO A 158 -3.07 -8.27 -7.77
N PHE A 159 -2.93 -8.86 -6.57
CA PHE A 159 -2.18 -8.27 -5.47
C PHE A 159 -0.70 -8.04 -5.82
N THR A 160 -0.06 -9.04 -6.44
CA THR A 160 1.35 -8.96 -6.86
C THR A 160 1.55 -7.96 -8.00
N LEU A 161 0.59 -7.85 -8.92
CA LEU A 161 0.64 -6.85 -10.00
C LEU A 161 0.56 -5.42 -9.45
N PHE A 162 -0.30 -5.18 -8.45
CA PHE A 162 -0.35 -3.90 -7.74
C PHE A 162 0.99 -3.55 -7.07
N PHE A 163 1.62 -4.54 -6.43
CA PHE A 163 2.93 -4.35 -5.82
C PHE A 163 4.00 -4.00 -6.87
N ALA A 164 4.11 -4.80 -7.94
CA ALA A 164 5.05 -4.56 -9.02
C ALA A 164 4.87 -3.18 -9.65
N TRP A 165 3.62 -2.76 -9.86
CA TRP A 165 3.30 -1.42 -10.35
C TRP A 165 3.78 -0.32 -9.38
N THR A 166 3.56 -0.49 -8.09
CA THR A 166 3.99 0.45 -7.05
C THR A 166 5.51 0.62 -7.03
N VAL A 167 6.25 -0.49 -7.08
CA VAL A 167 7.71 -0.48 -7.13
C VAL A 167 8.22 0.16 -8.42
N ALA A 168 7.63 -0.17 -9.57
CA ALA A 168 8.00 0.43 -10.85
C ALA A 168 7.80 1.96 -10.85
N GLN A 169 6.67 2.42 -10.31
CA GLN A 169 6.37 3.86 -10.18
C GLN A 169 7.36 4.58 -9.25
N TYR A 170 7.78 3.95 -8.16
CA TYR A 170 8.84 4.50 -7.32
C TYR A 170 10.19 4.54 -8.04
N GLY A 171 10.59 3.46 -8.73
CA GLY A 171 11.83 3.39 -9.49
C GLY A 171 11.94 4.48 -10.56
N MET A 172 10.83 4.78 -11.25
CA MET A 172 10.77 5.90 -12.19
C MET A 172 11.01 7.25 -11.52
N GLN A 173 10.39 7.51 -10.36
CA GLN A 173 10.57 8.77 -9.63
C GLN A 173 12.01 8.95 -9.13
N VAL A 174 12.62 7.89 -8.59
CA VAL A 174 14.02 7.94 -8.17
C VAL A 174 14.92 8.23 -9.37
N SER A 175 14.67 7.58 -10.51
CA SER A 175 15.42 7.83 -11.75
C SER A 175 15.30 9.27 -12.22
N GLU A 176 14.10 9.86 -12.18
CA GLU A 176 13.87 11.27 -12.53
C GLU A 176 14.63 12.21 -11.59
N VAL A 177 14.52 12.02 -10.28
CA VAL A 177 15.23 12.85 -9.29
C VAL A 177 16.75 12.77 -9.48
N VAL A 178 17.29 11.57 -9.73
CA VAL A 178 18.73 11.37 -9.99
C VAL A 178 19.16 12.05 -11.29
N LYS A 179 18.35 11.98 -12.35
CA LYS A 179 18.63 12.65 -13.63
C LYS A 179 18.64 14.17 -13.47
N THR A 180 17.64 14.73 -12.80
CA THR A 180 17.56 16.18 -12.56
C THR A 180 18.77 16.67 -11.77
N ARG A 181 19.19 15.94 -10.72
CA ARG A 181 20.42 16.28 -9.97
C ARG A 181 21.69 16.27 -10.80
N ARG A 182 21.83 15.31 -11.73
CA ARG A 182 22.99 15.26 -12.65
C ARG A 182 22.99 16.40 -13.68
N GLN A 183 21.84 17.00 -13.96
CA GLN A 183 21.71 18.12 -14.90
C GLN A 183 21.92 19.48 -14.22
N THR A 184 21.75 19.57 -12.91
CA THR A 184 21.89 20.80 -12.12
C THR A 184 23.19 20.85 -11.29
N ALA A 185 24.04 19.83 -11.38
CA ALA A 185 25.35 19.73 -10.74
C ALA A 185 26.46 19.89 -11.79
#